data_AF-B6A7Y4-F1
#
_entry.id   AF-B6A7Y4-F1
#
_cell.length_a   1.000
_cell.length_b   1.000
_cell.length_c   1.000
_cell.angle_alpha   90.00
_cell.angle_beta   90.00
_cell.angle_gamma   90.00
#
_symmetry.space_group_name_H-M   'P 1'
#
loop_
_entity.id
_entity.type
_entity.pdbx_description
1 polymer ?
#
loop_
_entity_poly.entity_id
_entity_poly.type
_entity_poly.pdbx_seq_one_letter_code
_entity_poly.pdbx_strand_id
1 'polypeptide(L)'
;NRVCLNVLAGSKSNAQAIWQAAEGHVLVGVLSKNYPDVESAVSDMREYAERIDNALSVGLGAGDPNQSAMVSLIAQQVQPQHVNQVFTGVGPSRALLGQWETIVNGLISPTGKVGYVKISTGPLSAAAPDGIVPVETAIAMLKDMGGSSIKFFPMGGLKHIEEYRCVAEACAKHD
;
A
#
# COMPACT_ATOMS: atom_id res chain seq x y z
N ASN A 1 -7.59 16.04 7.33
CA ASN A 1 -6.45 16.31 6.41
C ASN A 1 -5.08 16.14 7.07
N ARG A 2 -4.87 15.06 7.86
CA ARG A 2 -3.58 14.80 8.54
C ARG A 2 -3.32 13.30 8.69
N VAL A 3 -4.24 12.60 9.31
CA VAL A 3 -4.13 11.17 9.60
C VAL A 3 -5.38 10.45 9.12
N CYS A 4 -5.19 9.29 8.52
CA CYS A 4 -6.24 8.33 8.18
C CYS A 4 -5.77 6.95 8.64
N LEU A 5 -6.60 6.22 9.37
CA LEU A 5 -6.25 4.87 9.82
C LEU A 5 -6.24 3.91 8.63
N ASN A 6 -5.48 2.82 8.70
CA ASN A 6 -5.61 1.70 7.77
C ASN A 6 -5.65 0.39 8.57
N VAL A 7 -6.79 -0.30 8.57
CA VAL A 7 -7.02 -1.52 9.37
C VAL A 7 -7.76 -2.56 8.53
N LEU A 8 -7.55 -3.85 8.83
CA LEU A 8 -8.20 -4.94 8.10
C LEU A 8 -9.64 -5.15 8.57
N ALA A 9 -10.52 -5.53 7.65
CA ALA A 9 -11.83 -6.09 7.99
C ALA A 9 -11.84 -7.62 7.91
N GLY A 10 -12.48 -8.27 8.87
CA GLY A 10 -12.74 -9.72 8.85
C GLY A 10 -14.03 -10.11 8.13
N SER A 11 -14.93 -9.15 7.88
CA SER A 11 -16.22 -9.34 7.19
C SER A 11 -16.79 -8.00 6.73
N LYS A 12 -17.82 -8.02 5.86
CA LYS A 12 -18.50 -6.79 5.40
C LYS A 12 -19.20 -6.03 6.53
N SER A 13 -19.79 -6.74 7.50
CA SER A 13 -20.38 -6.11 8.69
C SER A 13 -19.29 -5.48 9.57
N ASN A 14 -18.14 -6.13 9.71
CA ASN A 14 -17.00 -5.57 10.43
C ASN A 14 -16.41 -4.35 9.72
N ALA A 15 -16.34 -4.33 8.38
CA ALA A 15 -15.91 -3.15 7.62
C ALA A 15 -16.81 -1.93 7.88
N GLN A 16 -18.13 -2.12 7.86
CA GLN A 16 -19.07 -1.06 8.18
C GLN A 16 -18.92 -0.56 9.63
N ALA A 17 -18.75 -1.47 10.58
CA ALA A 17 -18.52 -1.12 11.98
C ALA A 17 -17.21 -0.35 12.19
N ILE A 18 -16.13 -0.73 11.49
CA ILE A 18 -14.85 -0.01 11.50
C ILE A 18 -15.02 1.40 10.96
N TRP A 19 -15.66 1.54 9.80
CA TRP A 19 -15.87 2.83 9.14
C TRP A 19 -16.69 3.78 10.02
N GLN A 20 -17.75 3.28 10.65
CA GLN A 20 -18.56 4.05 11.60
C GLN A 20 -17.76 4.43 12.86
N ALA A 21 -17.01 3.50 13.44
CA ALA A 21 -16.23 3.75 14.66
C ALA A 21 -15.10 4.76 14.45
N ALA A 22 -14.57 4.86 13.22
CA ALA A 22 -13.56 5.84 12.85
C ALA A 22 -14.17 7.14 12.30
N GLU A 23 -15.49 7.30 12.31
CA GLU A 23 -16.20 8.47 11.76
C GLU A 23 -15.80 8.75 10.30
N GLY A 24 -15.57 7.68 9.52
CA GLY A 24 -15.10 7.76 8.13
C GLY A 24 -13.60 8.06 7.93
N HIS A 25 -12.83 8.28 8.99
CA HIS A 25 -11.39 8.58 8.94
C HIS A 25 -10.51 7.32 8.91
N VAL A 26 -10.88 6.36 8.07
CA VAL A 26 -10.21 5.06 7.95
C VAL A 26 -10.27 4.53 6.53
N LEU A 27 -9.21 3.85 6.11
CA LEU A 27 -9.18 2.97 4.97
C LEU A 27 -9.31 1.52 5.45
N VAL A 28 -10.28 0.79 4.94
CA VAL A 28 -10.59 -0.58 5.36
C VAL A 28 -9.93 -1.57 4.41
N GLY A 29 -8.97 -2.34 4.93
CA GLY A 29 -8.17 -3.28 4.17
C GLY A 29 -8.90 -4.59 3.88
N VAL A 30 -8.93 -4.97 2.60
CA VAL A 30 -9.37 -6.29 2.12
C VAL A 30 -8.26 -6.90 1.26
N LEU A 31 -7.94 -8.17 1.50
CA LEU A 31 -6.72 -8.80 0.98
C LEU A 31 -7.01 -9.62 -0.29
N SER A 32 -6.27 -9.37 -1.38
CA SER A 32 -6.39 -10.14 -2.62
C SER A 32 -6.11 -11.63 -2.41
N LYS A 33 -5.17 -11.96 -1.51
CA LYS A 33 -4.79 -13.34 -1.18
C LYS A 33 -5.92 -14.20 -0.60
N ASN A 34 -7.03 -13.58 -0.17
CA ASN A 34 -8.20 -14.31 0.33
C ASN A 34 -9.12 -14.80 -0.80
N TYR A 35 -8.81 -14.47 -2.06
CA TYR A 35 -9.62 -14.81 -3.22
C TYR A 35 -8.79 -15.66 -4.20
N PRO A 36 -9.44 -16.63 -4.89
CA PRO A 36 -8.75 -17.48 -5.85
C PRO A 36 -8.39 -16.76 -7.16
N ASP A 37 -9.12 -15.69 -7.51
CA ASP A 37 -8.98 -14.98 -8.79
C ASP A 37 -9.44 -13.51 -8.69
N VAL A 38 -9.16 -12.73 -9.74
CA VAL A 38 -9.50 -11.30 -9.82
C VAL A 38 -11.01 -11.08 -9.81
N GLU A 39 -11.79 -11.94 -10.48
CA GLU A 39 -13.23 -11.74 -10.65
C GLU A 39 -13.97 -11.84 -9.31
N SER A 40 -13.70 -12.91 -8.56
CA SER A 40 -14.24 -13.11 -7.22
C SER A 40 -13.83 -12.00 -6.25
N ALA A 41 -12.58 -11.54 -6.32
CA ALA A 41 -12.11 -10.42 -5.51
C ALA A 41 -12.82 -9.10 -5.87
N VAL A 42 -12.93 -8.75 -7.16
CA VAL A 42 -13.59 -7.52 -7.62
C VAL A 42 -15.06 -7.50 -7.21
N SER A 43 -15.77 -8.62 -7.41
CA SER A 43 -17.17 -8.76 -7.02
C SER A 43 -17.37 -8.48 -5.53
N ASP A 44 -16.58 -9.14 -4.68
CA ASP A 44 -16.71 -9.01 -3.22
C ASP A 44 -16.25 -7.63 -2.72
N MET A 45 -15.14 -7.10 -3.24
CA MET A 45 -14.59 -5.81 -2.83
C MET A 45 -15.48 -4.63 -3.22
N ARG A 46 -16.26 -4.71 -4.31
CA ARG A 46 -17.27 -3.69 -4.63
C ARG A 46 -18.36 -3.62 -3.56
N GLU A 47 -18.83 -4.76 -3.06
CA GLU A 47 -19.79 -4.77 -1.97
C GLU A 47 -19.22 -4.22 -0.65
N TYR A 48 -17.91 -4.41 -0.39
CA TYR A 48 -17.25 -3.72 0.72
C TYR A 48 -17.28 -2.21 0.49
N ALA A 49 -16.81 -1.74 -0.67
CA ALA A 49 -16.71 -0.33 -1.03
C ALA A 49 -18.05 0.41 -0.89
N GLU A 50 -19.15 -0.18 -1.37
CA GLU A 50 -20.51 0.39 -1.25
C GLU A 50 -20.94 0.67 0.20
N ARG A 51 -20.44 -0.11 1.16
CA ARG A 51 -20.83 -0.01 2.59
C ARG A 51 -20.00 0.98 3.40
N ILE A 52 -18.89 1.47 2.83
CA ILE A 52 -17.88 2.28 3.53
C ILE A 52 -17.49 3.53 2.73
N ASP A 53 -18.38 4.03 1.89
CA ASP A 53 -18.14 5.21 1.05
C ASP A 53 -16.84 5.12 0.22
N ASN A 54 -16.61 3.92 -0.34
CA ASN A 54 -15.42 3.55 -1.09
C ASN A 54 -14.08 3.76 -0.34
N ALA A 55 -14.09 3.83 0.99
CA ALA A 55 -12.90 3.86 1.84
C ALA A 55 -12.14 2.52 1.86
N LEU A 56 -12.17 1.77 0.76
CA LEU A 56 -11.53 0.50 0.58
C LEU A 56 -10.02 0.68 0.38
N SER A 57 -9.25 -0.21 1.02
CA SER A 57 -7.81 -0.38 0.80
C SER A 57 -7.53 -1.78 0.25
N VAL A 58 -7.27 -1.90 -1.06
CA VAL A 58 -6.90 -3.18 -1.67
C VAL A 58 -5.50 -3.57 -1.18
N GLY A 59 -5.38 -4.75 -0.56
CA GLY A 59 -4.15 -5.23 0.08
C GLY A 59 -3.60 -6.50 -0.56
N LEU A 60 -2.27 -6.65 -0.56
CA LEU A 60 -1.62 -7.88 -1.02
C LEU A 60 -1.89 -9.07 -0.08
N GLY A 61 -1.81 -8.84 1.23
CA GLY A 61 -1.79 -9.88 2.28
C GLY A 61 -0.37 -10.11 2.79
N ALA A 62 -0.08 -9.62 4.01
CA ALA A 62 1.25 -9.65 4.64
C ALA A 62 2.42 -9.08 3.80
N GLY A 63 2.13 -8.28 2.77
CA GLY A 63 3.16 -7.77 1.85
C GLY A 63 3.69 -8.81 0.86
N ASP A 64 2.95 -9.91 0.63
CA ASP A 64 3.33 -10.95 -0.34
C ASP A 64 3.46 -10.35 -1.76
N PRO A 65 4.68 -10.27 -2.31
CA PRO A 65 4.90 -9.60 -3.58
C PRO A 65 4.21 -10.30 -4.76
N ASN A 66 3.94 -11.60 -4.66
CA ASN A 66 3.32 -12.37 -5.74
C ASN A 66 1.87 -11.94 -6.02
N GLN A 67 1.27 -11.20 -5.09
CA GLN A 67 -0.07 -10.64 -5.24
C GLN A 67 -0.09 -9.31 -5.99
N SER A 68 1.08 -8.71 -6.30
CA SER A 68 1.19 -7.37 -6.88
C SER A 68 0.42 -7.20 -8.20
N ALA A 69 0.49 -8.20 -9.10
CA ALA A 69 -0.24 -8.17 -10.36
C ALA A 69 -1.75 -8.25 -10.15
N MET A 70 -2.21 -9.18 -9.30
CA MET A 70 -3.62 -9.35 -8.96
C MET A 70 -4.21 -8.08 -8.32
N VAL A 71 -3.48 -7.45 -7.39
CA VAL A 71 -3.89 -6.17 -6.78
C VAL A 71 -4.07 -5.07 -7.83
N SER A 72 -3.15 -4.95 -8.80
CA SER A 72 -3.27 -3.95 -9.87
C SER A 72 -4.52 -4.17 -10.73
N LEU A 73 -4.82 -5.43 -11.08
CA LEU A 73 -5.99 -5.80 -11.88
C LEU A 73 -7.32 -5.63 -11.13
N ILE A 74 -7.33 -5.88 -9.83
CA ILE A 74 -8.48 -5.58 -8.96
C ILE A 74 -8.70 -4.07 -8.91
N ALA A 75 -7.64 -3.29 -8.65
CA ALA A 75 -7.73 -1.84 -8.51
C ALA A 75 -8.26 -1.16 -9.78
N GLN A 76 -7.87 -1.65 -10.97
CA GLN A 76 -8.41 -1.19 -12.26
C GLN A 76 -9.94 -1.19 -12.29
N GLN A 77 -10.57 -2.22 -11.76
CA GLN A 77 -12.01 -2.44 -11.85
C GLN A 77 -12.79 -1.90 -10.65
N VAL A 78 -12.16 -1.86 -9.46
CA VAL A 78 -12.79 -1.42 -8.21
C VAL A 78 -12.66 0.08 -8.00
N GLN A 79 -11.58 0.70 -8.49
CA GLN A 79 -11.29 2.14 -8.28
C GLN A 79 -11.40 2.56 -6.80
N PRO A 80 -10.62 1.91 -5.90
CA PRO A 80 -10.69 2.17 -4.45
C PRO A 80 -10.04 3.50 -4.07
N GLN A 81 -10.28 4.01 -2.86
CA GLN A 81 -9.51 5.15 -2.34
C GLN A 81 -8.02 4.81 -2.10
N HIS A 82 -7.68 3.55 -1.82
CA HIS A 82 -6.30 3.15 -1.53
C HIS A 82 -5.89 1.79 -2.10
N VAL A 83 -4.64 1.70 -2.54
CA VAL A 83 -3.99 0.48 -3.03
C VAL A 83 -2.65 0.30 -2.34
N ASN A 84 -2.41 -0.90 -1.81
CA ASN A 84 -1.10 -1.29 -1.32
C ASN A 84 -0.29 -1.92 -2.45
N GLN A 85 0.93 -1.45 -2.68
CA GLN A 85 1.82 -2.08 -3.63
C GLN A 85 3.22 -2.33 -3.06
N VAL A 86 3.88 -3.33 -3.64
CA VAL A 86 5.35 -3.43 -3.58
C VAL A 86 5.97 -2.38 -4.48
N PHE A 87 7.24 -2.05 -4.28
CA PHE A 87 7.90 -0.96 -5.02
C PHE A 87 7.72 -1.09 -6.53
N THR A 88 7.94 -2.29 -7.08
CA THR A 88 7.83 -2.57 -8.52
C THR A 88 6.39 -2.60 -9.06
N GLY A 89 5.38 -2.60 -8.19
CA GLY A 89 3.97 -2.67 -8.56
C GLY A 89 3.27 -1.31 -8.63
N VAL A 90 3.92 -0.25 -8.15
CA VAL A 90 3.36 1.10 -8.08
C VAL A 90 2.99 1.63 -9.48
N GLY A 91 3.96 1.64 -10.40
CA GLY A 91 3.76 2.09 -11.79
C GLY A 91 2.63 1.36 -12.51
N PRO A 92 2.65 0.02 -12.56
CA PRO A 92 1.57 -0.77 -13.14
C PRO A 92 0.18 -0.47 -12.54
N SER A 93 0.09 -0.36 -11.21
CA SER A 93 -1.17 0.00 -10.55
C SER A 93 -1.66 1.38 -10.94
N ARG A 94 -0.80 2.41 -10.93
CA ARG A 94 -1.17 3.77 -11.35
C ARG A 94 -1.65 3.80 -12.80
N ALA A 95 -0.93 3.14 -13.71
CA ALA A 95 -1.28 3.11 -15.12
C ALA A 95 -2.65 2.44 -15.36
N LEU A 96 -2.94 1.34 -14.67
CA LEU A 96 -4.21 0.62 -14.79
C LEU A 96 -5.38 1.35 -14.12
N LEU A 97 -5.14 2.09 -13.03
CA LEU A 97 -6.15 2.95 -12.42
C LEU A 97 -6.64 4.02 -13.40
N GLY A 98 -5.74 4.58 -14.23
CA GLY A 98 -6.08 5.59 -15.24
C GLY A 98 -6.42 6.97 -14.66
N GLN A 99 -6.20 7.17 -13.35
CA GLN A 99 -6.43 8.43 -12.63
C GLN A 99 -5.40 8.60 -11.50
N TRP A 100 -5.40 9.79 -10.88
CA TRP A 100 -4.44 10.21 -9.85
C TRP A 100 -5.03 10.37 -8.44
N GLU A 101 -6.34 10.17 -8.29
CA GLU A 101 -7.10 10.33 -7.05
C GLU A 101 -6.83 9.20 -6.05
N THR A 102 -6.77 7.95 -6.52
CA THR A 102 -6.46 6.79 -5.67
C THR A 102 -5.04 6.90 -5.11
N ILE A 103 -4.92 6.72 -3.80
CA ILE A 103 -3.63 6.69 -3.11
C ILE A 103 -2.97 5.33 -3.34
N VAL A 104 -1.79 5.32 -3.96
CA VAL A 104 -1.00 4.09 -4.19
C VAL A 104 0.27 4.17 -3.34
N ASN A 105 0.38 3.33 -2.32
CA ASN A 105 1.63 3.25 -1.55
C ASN A 105 2.66 2.34 -2.22
N GLY A 106 3.94 2.58 -1.94
CA GLY A 106 5.03 1.69 -2.34
C GLY A 106 5.78 1.12 -1.14
N LEU A 107 5.88 -0.21 -1.07
CA LEU A 107 6.59 -0.91 0.00
C LEU A 107 8.10 -0.76 -0.14
N ILE A 108 8.71 -0.17 0.89
CA ILE A 108 10.15 -0.15 1.12
C ILE A 108 10.43 -0.69 2.53
N SER A 109 11.64 -1.20 2.76
CA SER A 109 11.99 -1.88 4.01
C SER A 109 13.20 -1.24 4.71
N PRO A 110 13.27 -1.32 6.06
CA PRO A 110 14.48 -0.96 6.81
C PRO A 110 15.67 -1.82 6.38
N THR A 111 16.87 -1.29 6.58
CA THR A 111 18.12 -1.98 6.22
C THR A 111 19.08 -2.11 7.39
N GLY A 112 18.76 -1.52 8.55
CA GLY A 112 19.70 -1.34 9.66
C GLY A 112 20.69 -0.18 9.43
N LYS A 113 20.48 0.64 8.38
CA LYS A 113 21.34 1.77 8.03
C LYS A 113 20.49 3.02 7.84
N VAL A 114 20.57 3.94 8.79
CA VAL A 114 19.85 5.23 8.75
C VAL A 114 20.15 5.97 7.44
N GLY A 115 19.10 6.52 6.82
CA GLY A 115 19.18 7.22 5.53
C GLY A 115 19.07 6.32 4.29
N TYR A 116 19.00 5.01 4.46
CA TYR A 116 18.90 4.05 3.37
C TYR A 116 17.71 3.11 3.54
N VAL A 117 17.13 2.71 2.42
CA VAL A 117 15.95 1.83 2.35
C VAL A 117 16.14 0.77 1.27
N LYS A 118 15.61 -0.42 1.52
CA LYS A 118 15.54 -1.49 0.53
C LYS A 118 14.30 -1.29 -0.35
N ILE A 119 14.52 -1.23 -1.67
CA ILE A 119 13.47 -1.10 -2.69
C ILE A 119 13.23 -2.38 -3.49
N SER A 120 14.10 -3.39 -3.36
CA SER A 120 13.95 -4.69 -4.02
C SER A 120 12.86 -5.54 -3.34
N THR A 121 11.60 -5.09 -3.44
CA THR A 121 10.44 -5.65 -2.73
C THR A 121 9.43 -6.33 -3.64
N GLY A 122 9.67 -6.36 -4.95
CA GLY A 122 8.87 -7.08 -5.95
C GLY A 122 9.11 -8.60 -5.99
N PRO A 123 8.33 -9.36 -6.79
CA PRO A 123 8.35 -10.82 -6.79
C PRO A 123 9.73 -11.44 -7.01
N LEU A 124 10.43 -10.99 -8.06
CA LEU A 124 11.77 -11.47 -8.39
C LEU A 124 12.85 -10.73 -7.60
N SER A 125 12.71 -9.41 -7.48
CA SER A 125 13.71 -8.56 -6.82
C SER A 125 13.88 -8.90 -5.33
N ALA A 126 12.83 -9.38 -4.66
CA ALA A 126 12.90 -9.78 -3.25
C ALA A 126 13.79 -11.01 -3.01
N ALA A 127 14.02 -11.83 -4.05
CA ALA A 127 14.92 -12.98 -4.02
C ALA A 127 16.33 -12.68 -4.58
N ALA A 128 16.55 -11.47 -5.07
CA ALA A 128 17.83 -11.00 -5.58
C ALA A 128 18.64 -10.31 -4.46
N PRO A 129 19.93 -9.96 -4.69
CA PRO A 129 20.66 -9.08 -3.77
C PRO A 129 19.90 -7.79 -3.49
N ASP A 130 20.01 -7.29 -2.26
CA ASP A 130 19.24 -6.13 -1.82
C ASP A 130 19.58 -4.87 -2.64
N GLY A 131 18.55 -4.30 -3.26
CA GLY A 131 18.61 -2.98 -3.87
C GLY A 131 18.41 -1.94 -2.78
N ILE A 132 19.50 -1.37 -2.27
CA ILE A 132 19.51 -0.39 -1.20
C ILE A 132 19.87 0.98 -1.76
N VAL A 133 19.02 1.98 -1.52
CA VAL A 133 19.18 3.34 -2.03
C VAL A 133 18.95 4.37 -0.90
N PRO A 134 19.44 5.62 -1.05
CA PRO A 134 19.05 6.71 -0.17
C PRO A 134 17.52 6.90 -0.15
N VAL A 135 16.97 7.31 1.00
CA VAL A 135 15.52 7.54 1.15
C VAL A 135 15.00 8.54 0.13
N GLU A 136 15.72 9.65 -0.10
CA GLU A 136 15.35 10.67 -1.08
C GLU A 136 15.22 10.10 -2.51
N THR A 137 16.11 9.17 -2.87
CA THR A 137 16.07 8.51 -4.19
C THR A 137 14.85 7.59 -4.29
N ALA A 138 14.53 6.84 -3.23
CA ALA A 138 13.33 6.01 -3.21
C ALA A 138 12.05 6.86 -3.33
N ILE A 139 11.97 8.02 -2.66
CA ILE A 139 10.85 8.95 -2.78
C ILE A 139 10.70 9.44 -4.23
N ALA A 140 11.78 9.92 -4.84
CA ALA A 140 11.75 10.40 -6.23
C ALA A 140 11.29 9.31 -7.20
N MET A 141 11.83 8.10 -7.08
CA MET A 141 11.43 6.98 -7.93
C MET A 141 9.96 6.58 -7.72
N LEU A 142 9.43 6.63 -6.49
CA LEU A 142 8.02 6.39 -6.24
C LEU A 142 7.14 7.45 -6.93
N LYS A 143 7.54 8.72 -6.88
CA LYS A 143 6.86 9.81 -7.60
C LYS A 143 6.89 9.60 -9.12
N ASP A 144 8.03 9.20 -9.69
CA ASP A 144 8.16 8.89 -11.13
C ASP A 144 7.23 7.74 -11.55
N MET A 145 7.04 6.75 -10.67
CA MET A 145 6.10 5.65 -10.88
C MET A 145 4.63 6.03 -10.56
N GLY A 146 4.37 7.25 -10.10
CA GLY A 146 3.05 7.75 -9.73
C GLY A 146 2.49 7.23 -8.40
N GLY A 147 3.38 6.82 -7.50
CA GLY A 147 3.08 6.51 -6.10
C GLY A 147 2.75 7.76 -5.30
N SER A 148 1.93 7.58 -4.28
CA SER A 148 1.40 8.64 -3.42
C SER A 148 2.03 8.65 -2.03
N SER A 149 2.59 7.52 -1.58
CA SER A 149 3.16 7.40 -0.23
C SER A 149 4.15 6.25 -0.09
N ILE A 150 4.97 6.32 0.95
CA ILE A 150 5.82 5.23 1.39
C ILE A 150 5.06 4.31 2.35
N LYS A 151 5.15 3.01 2.11
CA LYS A 151 4.82 1.97 3.10
C LYS A 151 6.11 1.42 3.68
N PHE A 152 6.52 1.94 4.84
CA PHE A 152 7.72 1.48 5.54
C PHE A 152 7.43 0.20 6.33
N PHE A 153 7.83 -0.95 5.79
CA PHE A 153 7.49 -2.25 6.34
C PHE A 153 8.59 -3.30 6.08
N PRO A 154 8.87 -4.21 7.04
CA PRO A 154 8.31 -4.29 8.40
C PRO A 154 9.04 -3.37 9.39
N MET A 155 8.30 -2.54 10.13
CA MET A 155 8.88 -1.58 11.10
C MET A 155 9.31 -2.21 12.43
N GLY A 156 8.72 -3.34 12.82
CA GLY A 156 9.06 -4.03 14.08
C GLY A 156 8.76 -3.21 15.35
N GLY A 157 7.64 -2.48 15.37
CA GLY A 157 7.36 -1.55 16.46
C GLY A 157 8.38 -0.42 16.48
N LEU A 158 9.10 -0.23 17.58
CA LEU A 158 10.15 0.79 17.71
C LEU A 158 11.57 0.27 17.44
N LYS A 159 11.72 -0.97 16.95
CA LYS A 159 13.04 -1.57 16.69
C LYS A 159 13.89 -0.73 15.72
N HIS A 160 13.25 -0.11 14.73
CA HIS A 160 13.90 0.70 13.69
C HIS A 160 13.62 2.20 13.84
N ILE A 161 13.52 2.71 15.09
CA ILE A 161 13.06 4.10 15.35
C ILE A 161 13.91 5.18 14.66
N GLU A 162 15.23 5.05 14.64
CA GLU A 162 16.09 6.06 14.00
C GLU A 162 16.00 6.02 12.46
N GLU A 163 15.87 4.83 11.88
CA GLU A 163 15.58 4.69 10.44
C GLU A 163 14.21 5.31 10.12
N TYR A 164 13.20 5.03 10.94
CA TYR A 164 11.85 5.57 10.77
C TYR A 164 11.80 7.10 10.89
N ARG A 165 12.51 7.71 11.85
CA ARG A 165 12.63 9.17 11.97
C ARG A 165 13.24 9.79 10.73
N CYS A 166 14.33 9.21 10.23
CA CYS A 166 14.97 9.69 9.00
C CYS A 166 14.04 9.58 7.78
N VAL A 167 13.25 8.49 7.67
CA VAL A 167 12.24 8.36 6.63
C VAL A 167 11.15 9.43 6.76
N ALA A 168 10.65 9.68 7.97
CA ALA A 168 9.63 10.70 8.22
C ALA A 168 10.13 12.12 7.89
N GLU A 169 11.36 12.47 8.28
CA GLU A 169 12.00 13.75 7.96
C GLU A 169 12.18 13.91 6.44
N ALA A 170 12.62 12.85 5.75
CA ALA A 170 12.76 12.87 4.30
C ALA A 170 11.41 13.06 3.61
N CYS A 171 10.36 12.33 4.03
CA CYS A 171 9.00 12.55 3.51
C CYS A 171 8.56 14.01 3.71
N ALA A 172 8.74 14.58 4.90
CA ALA A 172 8.36 15.96 5.18
C ALA A 172 9.13 16.99 4.32
N LYS A 173 10.39 16.71 3.99
CA LYS A 173 11.24 17.59 3.17
C LYS A 173 10.94 17.48 1.68
N HIS A 174 10.50 16.30 1.22
CA HIS A 174 10.38 15.98 -0.20
C HIS A 174 8.93 15.88 -0.70
N ASP A 175 7.95 16.34 0.07
CA ASP A 175 6.50 16.39 -0.24
C ASP A 175 5.90 15.01 -0.54
#